data_AF-A0A672MBT9-F1
#
_entry.id   AF-A0A672MBT9-F1
#
_cell.length_a   1.000
_cell.length_b   1.000
_cell.length_c   1.000
_cell.angle_alpha   90.00
_cell.angle_beta   90.00
_cell.angle_gamma   90.00
#
_symmetry.space_group_name_H-M   'P 1'
#
loop_
_entity.id
_entity.type
_entity.pdbx_description
1 polymer ?
#
loop_
_entity_poly.entity_id
_entity_poly.type
_entity_poly.pdbx_seq_one_letter_code
_entity_poly.pdbx_strand_id
1 'polypeptide(L)'
;MSKDQRNFGFLDAFHTNAPGSTKVLMLTDGLIDSVDNMVLSELSNMSVLALSNNAISSIMENAFQNLSFLTTLLLDHNRISSQSLNSSMFSWLHRLETLQLGNNNLNDIDSSWFQSSRSLKMLQLEGNLLTGLNSTTFAHADLRNLETLDLSNNLIVYLGRDSFRGLPHLCRLDLSRNHLRSGPDAFSYLSWLSVLNLDLNRWSCTCELRELASFLKSYIQAPEKVLYNGQRMVCVNADNAAVQAVLELTDANCAPPNRNLTVEVVAKTNNTFQQYIRNVAIAIVFSFLGRCCAKFLPPAKLLSLSSKSLPDCLILTPTLILTPLPHLLLNLPILRG
;
A
#
# COMPACT_ATOMS: atom_id res chain seq x y z
N MET A 1 23.95 3.32 50.32
CA MET A 1 22.88 3.81 51.23
C MET A 1 22.92 5.33 51.13
N SER A 2 22.01 5.98 50.39
CA SER A 2 20.63 6.18 50.82
C SER A 2 19.60 5.81 49.75
N LYS A 3 18.58 5.05 50.17
CA LYS A 3 17.34 4.81 49.44
C LYS A 3 16.50 6.08 49.58
N ASP A 4 16.16 6.71 48.47
CA ASP A 4 14.98 7.56 48.42
C ASP A 4 14.28 7.28 47.08
N GLN A 5 13.53 6.17 47.07
CA GLN A 5 12.50 5.89 46.09
C GLN A 5 11.40 6.94 46.30
N ARG A 6 11.35 7.96 45.44
CA ARG A 6 10.13 8.73 45.24
C ARG A 6 9.70 8.62 43.80
N ASN A 7 8.59 7.88 43.61
CA ASN A 7 7.75 7.90 42.42
C ASN A 7 7.39 9.36 42.10
N PHE A 8 7.89 9.89 41.00
CA PHE A 8 7.37 11.13 40.41
C PHE A 8 7.09 10.87 38.93
N GLY A 9 5.98 10.20 38.67
CA GLY A 9 5.44 9.95 37.33
C GLY A 9 4.56 11.10 36.90
N PHE A 10 5.11 12.28 36.68
CA PHE A 10 4.43 13.42 36.07
C PHE A 10 5.49 14.45 35.66
N LEU A 11 5.31 15.11 34.51
CA LEU A 11 5.95 16.39 34.18
C LEU A 11 5.38 17.53 35.07
N ASP A 12 5.36 17.32 36.38
CA ASP A 12 4.82 18.24 37.39
C ASP A 12 5.88 18.47 38.50
N ALA A 13 6.75 17.47 38.74
CA ALA A 13 7.82 17.55 39.73
C ALA A 13 9.07 18.32 39.27
N PHE A 14 9.15 18.63 37.98
CA PHE A 14 10.13 19.56 37.45
C PHE A 14 9.35 20.74 36.89
N HIS A 15 9.20 21.81 37.67
CA HIS A 15 9.49 23.10 37.07
C HIS A 15 10.84 22.90 36.39
N THR A 16 10.82 22.67 35.07
CA THR A 16 12.05 22.73 34.33
C THR A 16 12.54 24.13 34.63
N ASN A 17 13.58 24.29 35.45
CA ASN A 17 14.24 25.59 35.70
C ASN A 17 14.90 26.12 34.40
N ALA A 18 14.43 25.63 33.25
CA ALA A 18 14.71 26.02 31.90
C ALA A 18 14.17 27.44 31.70
N PRO A 19 15.04 28.39 31.34
CA PRO A 19 14.61 29.74 31.02
C PRO A 19 13.64 29.74 29.83
N GLY A 20 12.74 30.72 29.73
CA GLY A 20 11.88 30.89 28.54
C GLY A 20 12.64 31.11 27.22
N SER A 21 13.96 31.35 27.26
CA SER A 21 14.84 31.38 26.08
C SER A 21 15.30 30.00 25.61
N THR A 22 14.92 28.93 26.29
CA THR A 22 15.34 27.56 25.98
C THR A 22 14.95 27.17 24.56
N LYS A 23 15.92 26.65 23.81
CA LYS A 23 15.76 26.18 22.43
C LYS A 23 15.64 24.66 22.32
N VAL A 24 16.28 23.96 23.24
CA VAL A 24 16.36 22.50 23.24
C VAL A 24 16.09 22.02 24.66
N LEU A 25 15.08 21.18 24.83
CA LEU A 25 14.81 20.48 26.08
C LEU A 25 14.87 18.98 25.81
N MET A 26 15.74 18.29 26.54
CA MET A 26 15.90 16.84 26.46
C MET A 26 15.64 16.26 27.85
N LEU A 27 14.60 15.45 27.96
CA LEU A 27 14.23 14.72 29.17
C LEU A 27 14.07 13.24 28.78
N THR A 28 15.15 12.63 28.29
CA THR A 28 15.16 11.24 27.84
C THR A 28 15.52 10.28 28.99
N ASP A 29 15.20 9.00 28.81
CA ASP A 29 15.63 7.91 29.71
C ASP A 29 15.11 8.07 31.16
N GLY A 30 13.86 8.55 31.27
CA GLY A 30 13.21 8.88 32.53
C GLY A 30 11.98 8.03 32.84
N LEU A 31 11.18 8.50 33.80
CA LEU A 31 9.92 7.88 34.24
C LEU A 31 8.71 8.79 34.00
N ILE A 32 8.82 9.75 33.07
CA ILE A 32 7.70 10.63 32.72
C ILE A 32 6.60 9.75 32.12
N ASP A 33 5.40 9.77 32.68
CA ASP A 33 4.27 8.97 32.20
C ASP A 33 3.17 9.81 31.52
N SER A 34 3.30 11.13 31.60
CA SER A 34 2.30 12.08 31.14
C SER A 34 2.94 13.42 30.76
N VAL A 35 2.36 14.07 29.75
CA VAL A 35 2.76 15.41 29.30
C VAL A 35 1.59 16.38 29.47
N ASP A 36 1.81 17.42 30.26
CA ASP A 36 0.85 18.49 30.53
C ASP A 36 1.32 19.82 29.91
N ASN A 37 0.38 20.69 29.56
CA ASN A 37 0.67 22.03 29.06
C ASN A 37 1.36 22.91 30.10
N MET A 38 1.06 22.75 31.40
CA MET A 38 1.46 23.73 32.42
C MET A 38 2.96 24.02 32.40
N VAL A 39 3.79 22.97 32.25
CA VAL A 39 5.25 23.09 32.21
C VAL A 39 5.78 23.57 30.85
N LEU A 40 5.16 23.15 29.75
CA LEU A 40 5.63 23.50 28.39
C LEU A 40 5.16 24.88 27.93
N SER A 41 4.12 25.43 28.56
CA SER A 41 3.50 26.70 28.19
C SER A 41 4.45 27.90 28.23
N GLU A 42 5.45 27.87 29.13
CA GLU A 42 6.46 28.93 29.29
C GLU A 42 7.63 28.81 28.30
N LEU A 43 7.80 27.65 27.65
CA LEU A 43 8.93 27.33 26.76
C LEU A 43 8.62 27.59 25.28
N SER A 44 7.91 28.67 25.00
CA SER A 44 7.39 29.01 23.65
C SER A 44 8.46 29.13 22.55
N ASN A 45 9.72 29.40 22.93
CA ASN A 45 10.83 29.58 21.99
C ASN A 45 11.54 28.29 21.58
N MET A 46 11.10 27.13 22.08
CA MET A 46 11.75 25.84 21.88
C MET A 46 11.66 25.36 20.43
N SER A 47 12.77 24.85 19.91
CA SER A 47 12.87 24.20 18.60
C SER A 47 12.90 22.68 18.69
N VAL A 48 13.45 22.12 19.77
CA VAL A 48 13.58 20.67 19.94
C VAL A 48 13.07 20.25 21.31
N LEU A 49 12.14 19.30 21.34
CA LEU A 49 11.65 18.64 22.55
C LEU A 49 11.89 17.14 22.40
N ALA A 50 12.77 16.59 23.24
CA ALA A 50 13.05 15.17 23.28
C ALA A 50 12.53 14.56 24.58
N LEU A 51 11.60 13.63 24.45
CA LEU A 51 10.95 12.88 25.53
C LEU A 51 11.07 11.36 25.31
N SER A 52 12.02 10.95 24.47
CA SER A 52 12.26 9.54 24.13
C SER A 52 12.64 8.70 25.35
N ASN A 53 12.34 7.40 25.33
CA ASN A 53 12.67 6.46 26.40
C ASN A 53 12.08 6.87 27.77
N ASN A 54 10.78 7.14 27.82
CA ASN A 54 10.04 7.40 29.05
C ASN A 54 8.89 6.38 29.20
N ALA A 55 7.91 6.68 30.06
CA ALA A 55 6.72 5.86 30.27
C ALA A 55 5.44 6.56 29.76
N ILE A 56 5.56 7.53 28.85
CA ILE A 56 4.46 8.44 28.46
C ILE A 56 3.32 7.63 27.86
N SER A 57 2.18 7.64 28.53
CA SER A 57 0.95 6.97 28.09
C SER A 57 -0.21 7.94 27.88
N SER A 58 -0.10 9.16 28.43
CA SER A 58 -1.12 10.21 28.32
C SER A 58 -0.48 11.54 27.90
N ILE A 59 -1.09 12.20 26.93
CA ILE A 59 -0.72 13.56 26.53
C ILE A 59 -1.99 14.41 26.64
N MET A 60 -1.93 15.47 27.44
CA MET A 60 -3.10 16.33 27.66
C MET A 60 -3.48 17.08 26.37
N GLU A 61 -4.76 17.38 26.20
CA GLU A 61 -5.39 17.93 24.98
C GLU A 61 -4.77 19.24 24.42
N ASN A 62 -3.89 19.91 25.18
CA ASN A 62 -3.17 21.12 24.74
C ASN A 62 -1.69 21.13 25.18
N ALA A 63 -1.11 19.96 25.42
CA ALA A 63 0.26 19.83 25.93
C ALA A 63 1.29 20.63 25.11
N PHE A 64 1.06 20.77 23.80
CA PHE A 64 1.98 21.44 22.88
C PHE A 64 1.50 22.81 22.36
N GLN A 65 0.44 23.37 22.94
CA GLN A 65 -0.27 24.54 22.38
C GLN A 65 0.62 25.78 22.13
N ASN A 66 1.61 26.03 22.99
CA ASN A 66 2.48 27.22 22.86
C ASN A 66 3.80 26.96 22.11
N LEU A 67 4.04 25.74 21.64
CA LEU A 67 5.33 25.34 21.05
C LEU A 67 5.38 25.62 19.54
N SER A 68 4.96 26.81 19.12
CA SER A 68 4.82 27.20 17.70
C SER A 68 6.15 27.25 16.92
N PHE A 69 7.29 27.30 17.63
CA PHE A 69 8.63 27.27 17.04
C PHE A 69 9.25 25.86 16.96
N LEU A 70 8.54 24.84 17.46
CA LEU A 70 9.08 23.49 17.53
C LEU A 70 9.25 22.91 16.11
N THR A 71 10.45 22.44 15.82
CA THR A 71 10.82 21.78 14.56
C THR A 71 11.00 20.28 14.73
N THR A 72 11.31 19.82 15.94
CA THR A 72 11.59 18.42 16.23
C THR A 72 10.93 17.99 17.54
N LEU A 73 10.09 16.95 17.45
CA LEU A 73 9.44 16.32 18.60
C LEU A 73 9.78 14.83 18.61
N LEU A 74 10.48 14.39 19.66
CA LEU A 74 10.87 13.00 19.85
C LEU A 74 10.05 12.39 20.99
N LEU A 75 9.19 11.43 20.67
CA LEU A 75 8.29 10.72 21.58
C LEU A 75 8.44 9.20 21.43
N ASP A 76 9.50 8.74 20.78
CA ASP A 76 9.76 7.32 20.57
C ASP A 76 10.08 6.57 21.87
N HIS A 77 9.87 5.25 21.89
CA HIS A 77 10.10 4.40 23.07
C HIS A 77 9.30 4.88 24.29
N ASN A 78 8.00 5.03 24.11
CA ASN A 78 7.03 5.38 25.15
C ASN A 78 5.85 4.39 25.13
N ARG A 79 4.71 4.75 25.73
CA ARG A 79 3.50 3.91 25.84
C ARG A 79 2.28 4.61 25.24
N ILE A 80 2.50 5.48 24.25
CA ILE A 80 1.46 6.31 23.62
C ILE A 80 0.56 5.40 22.79
N SER A 81 -0.75 5.44 23.05
CA SER A 81 -1.74 4.72 22.25
C SER A 81 -2.48 5.66 21.31
N SER A 82 -3.09 5.14 20.25
CA SER A 82 -3.83 5.98 19.28
C SER A 82 -4.95 6.80 19.94
N GLN A 83 -5.54 6.31 21.03
CA GLN A 83 -6.60 6.99 21.78
C GLN A 83 -6.11 8.19 22.60
N SER A 84 -4.79 8.26 22.87
CA SER A 84 -4.17 9.40 23.53
C SER A 84 -3.92 10.58 22.58
N LEU A 85 -3.99 10.35 21.26
CA LEU A 85 -3.78 11.35 20.23
C LEU A 85 -5.14 11.80 19.67
N ASN A 86 -5.45 13.09 19.79
CA ASN A 86 -6.64 13.69 19.23
C ASN A 86 -6.29 14.59 18.03
N SER A 87 -7.30 15.15 17.36
CA SER A 87 -7.12 15.99 16.17
C SER A 87 -6.39 17.32 16.43
N SER A 88 -6.39 17.82 17.67
CA SER A 88 -5.70 19.06 18.05
C SER A 88 -4.25 18.84 18.50
N MET A 89 -3.83 17.58 18.71
CA MET A 89 -2.57 17.23 19.36
C MET A 89 -1.35 17.93 18.75
N PHE A 90 -1.23 17.90 17.42
CA PHE A 90 -0.13 18.54 16.67
C PHE A 90 -0.55 19.82 15.94
N SER A 91 -1.76 20.31 16.20
CA SER A 91 -2.35 21.43 15.44
C SER A 91 -1.58 22.74 15.57
N TRP A 92 -0.95 22.98 16.72
CA TRP A 92 -0.18 24.19 17.03
C TRP A 92 1.28 24.13 16.56
N LEU A 93 1.75 22.96 16.12
CA LEU A 93 3.14 22.71 15.77
C LEU A 93 3.41 23.01 14.29
N HIS A 94 3.09 24.23 13.84
CA HIS A 94 3.10 24.61 12.44
C HIS A 94 4.49 24.52 11.76
N ARG A 95 5.57 24.54 12.54
CA ARG A 95 6.96 24.42 12.07
C ARG A 95 7.56 23.03 12.25
N LEU A 96 6.78 22.06 12.72
CA LEU A 96 7.27 20.72 12.98
C LEU A 96 7.73 20.07 11.67
N GLU A 97 9.00 19.70 11.62
CA GLU A 97 9.62 19.03 10.47
C GLU A 97 9.87 17.55 10.74
N THR A 98 10.11 17.18 12.00
CA THR A 98 10.41 15.80 12.42
C THR A 98 9.55 15.40 13.60
N LEU A 99 8.81 14.29 13.43
CA LEU A 99 8.03 13.66 14.48
C LEU A 99 8.41 12.19 14.60
N GLN A 100 8.91 11.80 15.78
CA GLN A 100 9.21 10.40 16.09
C GLN A 100 8.19 9.87 17.10
N LEU A 101 7.44 8.85 16.68
CA LEU A 101 6.45 8.11 17.47
C LEU A 101 6.75 6.60 17.43
N GLY A 102 7.94 6.20 17.00
CA GLY A 102 8.35 4.81 16.94
C GLY A 102 8.35 4.13 18.31
N ASN A 103 8.19 2.81 18.34
CA ASN A 103 8.21 1.99 19.56
C ASN A 103 7.21 2.50 20.63
N ASN A 104 5.97 2.69 20.22
CA ASN A 104 4.82 3.05 21.07
C ASN A 104 3.72 1.97 20.96
N ASN A 105 2.50 2.29 21.40
CA ASN A 105 1.35 1.39 21.35
C ASN A 105 0.27 1.87 20.36
N LEU A 106 0.68 2.53 19.27
CA LEU A 106 -0.26 2.98 18.23
C LEU A 106 -0.79 1.77 17.45
N ASN A 107 -2.10 1.61 17.42
CA ASN A 107 -2.77 0.52 16.70
C ASN A 107 -3.58 0.99 15.48
N ASP A 108 -3.73 2.31 15.33
CA ASP A 108 -4.32 2.97 14.18
C ASP A 108 -3.63 4.32 13.93
N ILE A 109 -3.82 4.88 12.74
CA ILE A 109 -3.44 6.25 12.38
C ILE A 109 -4.71 6.99 11.97
N ASP A 110 -5.09 8.00 12.76
CA ASP A 110 -6.11 8.95 12.33
C ASP A 110 -5.47 10.11 11.59
N SER A 111 -5.85 10.28 10.32
CA SER A 111 -5.43 11.40 9.49
C SER A 111 -5.70 12.78 10.12
N SER A 112 -6.65 12.89 11.05
CA SER A 112 -6.99 14.11 11.76
C SER A 112 -5.84 14.68 12.60
N TRP A 113 -4.94 13.82 13.11
CA TRP A 113 -3.77 14.23 13.90
C TRP A 113 -2.84 15.17 13.14
N PHE A 114 -2.82 15.05 11.81
CA PHE A 114 -1.87 15.72 10.93
C PHE A 114 -2.51 16.81 10.05
N GLN A 115 -3.72 17.27 10.38
CA GLN A 115 -4.46 18.26 9.58
C GLN A 115 -3.76 19.61 9.44
N SER A 116 -2.83 19.94 10.34
CA SER A 116 -2.05 21.20 10.31
C SER A 116 -0.54 20.98 10.21
N SER A 117 -0.10 19.76 9.87
CA SER A 117 1.32 19.36 9.88
C SER A 117 2.02 19.58 8.54
N ARG A 118 1.73 20.70 7.87
CA ARG A 118 2.23 21.01 6.52
C ARG A 118 3.75 21.04 6.41
N SER A 119 4.45 21.41 7.48
CA SER A 119 5.92 21.49 7.49
C SER A 119 6.59 20.13 7.72
N LEU A 120 5.83 19.08 8.05
CA LEU A 120 6.38 17.79 8.42
C LEU A 120 7.06 17.12 7.22
N LYS A 121 8.34 16.78 7.39
CA LYS A 121 9.19 16.13 6.38
C LYS A 121 9.49 14.68 6.74
N MET A 122 9.57 14.38 8.03
CA MET A 122 9.88 13.05 8.54
C MET A 122 8.88 12.62 9.61
N LEU A 123 8.27 11.44 9.37
CA LEU A 123 7.37 10.78 10.30
C LEU A 123 7.85 9.35 10.54
N GLN A 124 8.16 9.04 11.80
CA GLN A 124 8.64 7.73 12.22
C GLN A 124 7.61 7.06 13.12
N LEU A 125 7.11 5.91 12.68
CA LEU A 125 6.04 5.11 13.29
C LEU A 125 6.43 3.63 13.42
N GLU A 126 7.71 3.32 13.28
CA GLU A 126 8.23 1.96 13.37
C GLU A 126 7.96 1.31 14.74
N GLY A 127 7.89 -0.01 14.83
CA GLY A 127 7.77 -0.68 16.13
C GLY A 127 6.46 -0.42 16.87
N ASN A 128 5.39 -0.06 16.16
CA ASN A 128 4.04 0.09 16.71
C ASN A 128 3.18 -1.17 16.45
N LEU A 129 1.87 -1.06 16.67
CA LEU A 129 0.90 -2.15 16.57
C LEU A 129 -0.06 -1.95 15.38
N LEU A 130 0.37 -1.23 14.34
CA LEU A 130 -0.47 -0.92 13.18
C LEU A 130 -0.76 -2.19 12.37
N THR A 131 -2.02 -2.40 11.98
CA THR A 131 -2.47 -3.65 11.33
C THR A 131 -2.90 -3.50 9.87
N GLY A 132 -3.18 -2.29 9.41
CA GLY A 132 -3.61 -2.03 8.05
C GLY A 132 -3.50 -0.56 7.66
N LEU A 133 -3.35 -0.31 6.37
CA LEU A 133 -3.39 1.02 5.78
C LEU A 133 -4.45 1.01 4.67
N ASN A 134 -5.28 2.06 4.63
CA ASN A 134 -6.37 2.18 3.68
C ASN A 134 -6.49 3.63 3.16
N SER A 135 -7.48 3.88 2.32
CA SER A 135 -7.70 5.20 1.73
C SER A 135 -7.97 6.31 2.75
N THR A 136 -8.41 6.00 3.97
CA THR A 136 -8.71 6.99 5.02
C THR A 136 -7.52 7.29 5.94
N THR A 137 -6.53 6.39 6.03
CA THR A 137 -5.35 6.51 6.93
C THR A 137 -4.65 7.87 6.82
N PHE A 138 -4.47 8.39 5.60
CA PHE A 138 -3.85 9.70 5.36
C PHE A 138 -4.75 10.64 4.54
N ALA A 139 -6.05 10.36 4.41
CA ALA A 139 -6.96 11.11 3.54
C ALA A 139 -7.06 12.61 3.87
N HIS A 140 -7.13 12.93 5.17
CA HIS A 140 -7.34 14.29 5.66
C HIS A 140 -6.09 14.91 6.28
N ALA A 141 -4.94 14.23 6.14
CA ALA A 141 -3.67 14.72 6.65
C ALA A 141 -3.12 15.81 5.71
N ASP A 142 -2.62 16.93 6.24
CA ASP A 142 -1.94 17.95 5.43
C ASP A 142 -0.43 17.67 5.36
N LEU A 143 -0.07 16.43 4.98
CA LEU A 143 1.32 15.94 4.93
C LEU A 143 1.98 16.19 3.56
N ARG A 144 1.72 17.37 2.98
CA ARG A 144 2.15 17.68 1.60
C ARG A 144 3.67 17.70 1.43
N ASN A 145 4.43 18.02 2.48
CA ASN A 145 5.89 18.07 2.42
C ASN A 145 6.55 16.83 3.03
N LEU A 146 5.79 15.77 3.32
CA LEU A 146 6.34 14.57 3.93
C LEU A 146 7.24 13.85 2.91
N GLU A 147 8.51 13.70 3.26
CA GLU A 147 9.54 13.09 2.42
C GLU A 147 9.92 11.70 2.88
N THR A 148 9.89 11.44 4.20
CA THR A 148 10.28 10.17 4.80
C THR A 148 9.18 9.64 5.72
N LEU A 149 8.75 8.41 5.47
CA LEU A 149 7.79 7.69 6.29
C LEU A 149 8.35 6.31 6.64
N ASP A 150 8.52 6.07 7.93
CA ASP A 150 8.91 4.75 8.46
C ASP A 150 7.71 4.09 9.15
N LEU A 151 7.26 2.97 8.60
CA LEU A 151 6.20 2.10 9.09
C LEU A 151 6.72 0.68 9.33
N SER A 152 8.04 0.52 9.39
CA SER A 152 8.67 -0.78 9.57
C SER A 152 8.36 -1.41 10.92
N ASN A 153 8.56 -2.71 11.06
CA ASN A 153 8.40 -3.42 12.34
C ASN A 153 7.00 -3.20 12.99
N ASN A 154 5.96 -3.20 12.16
CA ASN A 154 4.56 -3.15 12.58
C ASN A 154 3.87 -4.50 12.30
N LEU A 155 2.55 -4.56 12.41
CA LEU A 155 1.74 -5.76 12.20
C LEU A 155 0.89 -5.65 10.92
N ILE A 156 1.31 -4.85 9.94
CA ILE A 156 0.48 -4.49 8.78
C ILE A 156 0.27 -5.72 7.91
N VAL A 157 -0.99 -6.14 7.77
CA VAL A 157 -1.40 -7.27 6.91
C VAL A 157 -2.02 -6.78 5.60
N TYR A 158 -2.70 -5.63 5.64
CA TYR A 158 -3.46 -5.09 4.52
C TYR A 158 -2.95 -3.71 4.09
N LEU A 159 -2.82 -3.53 2.78
CA LEU A 159 -2.49 -2.26 2.14
C LEU A 159 -3.52 -1.97 1.04
N GLY A 160 -4.31 -0.91 1.19
CA GLY A 160 -5.26 -0.46 0.17
C GLY A 160 -4.57 0.29 -0.99
N ARG A 161 -5.20 0.30 -2.17
CA ARG A 161 -4.68 0.96 -3.39
C ARG A 161 -4.43 2.46 -3.22
N ASP A 162 -5.30 3.16 -2.50
CA ASP A 162 -5.19 4.61 -2.30
C ASP A 162 -4.51 4.99 -0.96
N SER A 163 -3.85 4.04 -0.27
CA SER A 163 -3.37 4.28 1.11
C SER A 163 -2.37 5.43 1.23
N PHE A 164 -1.56 5.67 0.20
CA PHE A 164 -0.55 6.73 0.19
C PHE A 164 -0.91 7.93 -0.69
N ARG A 165 -2.15 8.01 -1.16
CA ARG A 165 -2.59 9.07 -2.09
C ARG A 165 -2.44 10.49 -1.52
N GLY A 166 -2.52 10.63 -0.20
CA GLY A 166 -2.32 11.89 0.53
C GLY A 166 -0.87 12.33 0.70
N LEU A 167 0.12 11.55 0.21
CA LEU A 167 1.55 11.79 0.44
C LEU A 167 2.33 12.05 -0.87
N PRO A 168 2.00 13.12 -1.62
CA PRO A 168 2.47 13.29 -3.00
C PRO A 168 3.98 13.54 -3.16
N HIS A 169 4.68 13.96 -2.10
CA HIS A 169 6.12 14.25 -2.11
C HIS A 169 6.97 13.19 -1.39
N LEU A 170 6.37 12.04 -1.06
CA LEU A 170 7.08 10.99 -0.34
C LEU A 170 8.25 10.45 -1.17
N CYS A 171 9.44 10.49 -0.61
CA CYS A 171 10.69 10.09 -1.23
C CYS A 171 11.20 8.75 -0.68
N ARG A 172 10.98 8.50 0.61
CA ARG A 172 11.43 7.29 1.31
C ARG A 172 10.27 6.65 2.06
N LEU A 173 10.03 5.37 1.80
CA LEU A 173 9.01 4.57 2.47
C LEU A 173 9.60 3.25 2.94
N ASP A 174 9.55 3.01 4.25
CA ASP A 174 9.89 1.72 4.84
C ASP A 174 8.63 1.02 5.37
N LEU A 175 8.34 -0.16 4.82
CA LEU A 175 7.27 -1.07 5.23
C LEU A 175 7.84 -2.45 5.58
N SER A 176 9.15 -2.54 5.81
CA SER A 176 9.81 -3.81 6.12
C SER A 176 9.38 -4.37 7.46
N ARG A 177 9.60 -5.68 7.68
CA ARG A 177 9.28 -6.35 8.95
C ARG A 177 7.80 -6.21 9.34
N ASN A 178 6.91 -6.31 8.35
CA ASN A 178 5.46 -6.32 8.53
C ASN A 178 4.89 -7.71 8.20
N HIS A 179 3.59 -7.81 7.98
CA HIS A 179 2.88 -9.05 7.67
C HIS A 179 2.17 -8.99 6.33
N LEU A 180 2.63 -8.13 5.42
CA LEU A 180 2.04 -7.97 4.09
C LEU A 180 2.12 -9.28 3.33
N ARG A 181 0.96 -9.73 2.84
CA ARG A 181 0.83 -10.91 1.98
C ARG A 181 0.63 -10.51 0.53
N SER A 182 -0.09 -9.43 0.33
CA SER A 182 -0.31 -8.83 -0.98
C SER A 182 -0.26 -7.31 -0.88
N GLY A 183 -0.18 -6.67 -2.03
CA GLY A 183 -0.38 -5.23 -2.15
C GLY A 183 -0.91 -4.97 -3.55
N PRO A 184 -2.01 -4.21 -3.71
CA PRO A 184 -2.34 -3.65 -5.01
C PRO A 184 -1.23 -2.69 -5.44
N ASP A 185 -1.36 -2.09 -6.61
CA ASP A 185 -0.54 -0.96 -7.00
C ASP A 185 -0.84 0.29 -6.13
N ALA A 186 -0.36 0.27 -4.88
CA ALA A 186 -0.51 1.33 -3.90
C ALA A 186 0.58 2.41 -4.01
N PHE A 187 1.60 2.15 -4.83
CA PHE A 187 2.82 2.96 -4.92
C PHE A 187 2.84 3.85 -6.17
N SER A 188 2.01 3.58 -7.18
CA SER A 188 1.96 4.39 -8.41
C SER A 188 1.66 5.87 -8.22
N TYR A 189 1.03 6.27 -7.11
CA TYR A 189 0.80 7.69 -6.80
C TYR A 189 2.07 8.43 -6.34
N LEU A 190 3.12 7.69 -5.95
CA LEU A 190 4.32 8.22 -5.32
C LEU A 190 5.42 8.49 -6.36
N SER A 191 5.21 9.49 -7.20
CA SER A 191 6.14 9.83 -8.30
C SER A 191 7.57 10.19 -7.81
N TRP A 192 7.67 10.75 -6.61
CA TRP A 192 8.94 11.14 -5.98
C TRP A 192 9.63 10.01 -5.22
N LEU A 193 8.99 8.85 -5.06
CA LEU A 193 9.51 7.75 -4.26
C LEU A 193 10.83 7.23 -4.84
N SER A 194 11.94 7.48 -4.18
CA SER A 194 13.29 7.05 -4.60
C SER A 194 13.80 5.87 -3.79
N VAL A 195 13.28 5.67 -2.58
CA VAL A 195 13.71 4.59 -1.70
C VAL A 195 12.50 3.86 -1.15
N LEU A 196 12.43 2.56 -1.43
CA LEU A 196 11.36 1.69 -0.97
C LEU A 196 11.96 0.46 -0.27
N ASN A 197 11.45 0.14 0.91
CA ASN A 197 11.80 -1.08 1.63
C ASN A 197 10.54 -1.91 1.91
N LEU A 198 10.52 -3.12 1.36
CA LEU A 198 9.42 -4.10 1.49
C LEU A 198 9.91 -5.44 2.05
N ASP A 199 11.16 -5.49 2.52
CA ASP A 199 11.82 -6.70 2.98
C ASP A 199 11.14 -7.28 4.24
N LEU A 200 11.36 -8.56 4.52
CA LEU A 200 10.87 -9.22 5.73
C LEU A 200 9.34 -9.12 5.93
N ASN A 201 8.60 -9.23 4.84
CA ASN A 201 7.15 -9.40 4.82
C ASN A 201 6.77 -10.87 4.53
N ARG A 202 5.47 -11.19 4.42
CA ARG A 202 4.96 -12.55 4.22
C ARG A 202 4.32 -12.73 2.83
N TRP A 203 5.05 -12.33 1.79
CA TRP A 203 4.53 -12.25 0.43
C TRP A 203 3.92 -13.56 -0.06
N SER A 204 2.70 -13.46 -0.60
CA SER A 204 1.95 -14.54 -1.22
C SER A 204 2.02 -14.37 -2.72
N CYS A 205 2.90 -15.13 -3.37
CA CYS A 205 3.21 -15.00 -4.80
C CYS A 205 2.19 -15.76 -5.66
N THR A 206 0.91 -15.46 -5.42
CA THR A 206 -0.21 -15.82 -6.28
C THR A 206 -0.33 -14.79 -7.40
N CYS A 207 -1.17 -15.08 -8.39
CA CYS A 207 -1.35 -14.18 -9.52
C CYS A 207 -2.03 -12.85 -9.20
N GLU A 208 -2.58 -12.70 -7.99
CA GLU A 208 -3.07 -11.43 -7.46
C GLU A 208 -1.93 -10.44 -7.16
N LEU A 209 -0.71 -10.93 -6.87
CA LEU A 209 0.45 -10.08 -6.58
C LEU A 209 1.14 -9.52 -7.85
N ARG A 210 0.64 -9.89 -9.03
CA ARG A 210 1.25 -9.57 -10.32
C ARG A 210 1.42 -8.07 -10.54
N GLU A 211 0.44 -7.25 -10.17
CA GLU A 211 0.53 -5.79 -10.33
C GLU A 211 1.73 -5.21 -9.57
N LEU A 212 1.88 -5.61 -8.30
CA LEU A 212 3.01 -5.19 -7.48
C LEU A 212 4.33 -5.70 -8.05
N ALA A 213 4.41 -6.97 -8.46
CA ALA A 213 5.63 -7.52 -9.04
C ALA A 213 6.04 -6.76 -10.32
N SER A 214 5.09 -6.41 -11.19
CA SER A 214 5.33 -5.61 -12.39
C SER A 214 5.79 -4.20 -12.05
N PHE A 215 5.15 -3.55 -11.06
CA PHE A 215 5.58 -2.24 -10.57
C PHE A 215 7.03 -2.29 -10.08
N LEU A 216 7.37 -3.23 -9.20
CA LEU A 216 8.71 -3.34 -8.61
C LEU A 216 9.78 -3.63 -9.67
N LYS A 217 9.46 -4.46 -10.67
CA LYS A 217 10.36 -4.70 -11.82
C LYS A 217 10.67 -3.42 -12.58
N SER A 218 9.66 -2.61 -12.86
CA SER A 218 9.84 -1.30 -13.51
C SER A 218 10.63 -0.35 -12.62
N TYR A 219 10.28 -0.31 -11.32
CA TYR A 219 10.88 0.55 -10.31
C TYR A 219 12.41 0.38 -10.24
N ILE A 220 12.91 -0.86 -10.21
CA ILE A 220 14.35 -1.13 -10.10
C ILE A 220 15.15 -0.91 -11.40
N GLN A 221 14.50 -0.65 -12.54
CA GLN A 221 15.23 -0.29 -13.78
C GLN A 221 15.68 1.16 -13.80
N ALA A 222 15.06 2.02 -12.98
CA ALA A 222 15.40 3.43 -12.90
C ALA A 222 16.60 3.64 -11.96
N PRO A 223 17.67 4.35 -12.40
CA PRO A 223 18.94 4.43 -11.68
C PRO A 223 18.85 5.18 -10.35
N GLU A 224 17.89 6.09 -10.21
CA GLU A 224 17.65 6.87 -8.99
C GLU A 224 16.75 6.16 -7.97
N LYS A 225 16.27 4.96 -8.30
CA LYS A 225 15.34 4.18 -7.47
C LYS A 225 16.07 3.05 -6.76
N VAL A 226 15.82 2.91 -5.47
CA VAL A 226 16.43 1.91 -4.60
C VAL A 226 15.33 1.08 -3.95
N LEU A 227 15.27 -0.20 -4.30
CA LEU A 227 14.49 -1.20 -3.58
C LEU A 227 15.42 -1.94 -2.61
N TYR A 228 15.37 -1.59 -1.33
CA TYR A 228 16.22 -2.21 -0.31
C TYR A 228 16.00 -3.72 -0.26
N ASN A 229 17.09 -4.49 -0.31
CA ASN A 229 17.10 -5.94 -0.31
C ASN A 229 16.08 -6.59 -1.28
N GLY A 230 15.72 -5.91 -2.38
CA GLY A 230 14.67 -6.34 -3.31
C GLY A 230 14.84 -7.75 -3.89
N GLN A 231 16.08 -8.25 -3.92
CA GLN A 231 16.42 -9.62 -4.35
C GLN A 231 16.02 -10.72 -3.34
N ARG A 232 15.56 -10.37 -2.14
CA ARG A 232 15.19 -11.31 -1.06
C ARG A 232 13.75 -11.19 -0.60
N MET A 233 12.87 -10.61 -1.42
CA MET A 233 11.42 -10.67 -1.19
C MET A 233 10.90 -12.09 -1.47
N VAL A 234 11.24 -13.03 -0.58
CA VAL A 234 10.93 -14.45 -0.69
C VAL A 234 9.44 -14.68 -0.46
N CYS A 235 8.86 -15.54 -1.28
CA CYS A 235 7.47 -15.95 -1.21
C CYS A 235 7.26 -16.95 -0.07
N VAL A 236 6.21 -16.76 0.72
CA VAL A 236 5.76 -17.75 1.73
C VAL A 236 4.98 -18.88 1.05
N ASN A 237 4.24 -18.56 -0.01
CA ASN A 237 3.55 -19.48 -0.88
C ASN A 237 3.49 -18.90 -2.31
N ALA A 238 3.19 -19.73 -3.31
CA ALA A 238 3.05 -19.33 -4.70
C ALA A 238 2.08 -20.27 -5.45
N ASP A 239 1.38 -19.75 -6.47
CA ASP A 239 0.56 -20.57 -7.37
C ASP A 239 1.44 -21.45 -8.27
N ASN A 240 2.62 -20.95 -8.62
CA ASN A 240 3.60 -21.64 -9.44
C ASN A 240 4.85 -21.97 -8.59
N ALA A 241 5.15 -23.26 -8.45
CA ALA A 241 6.27 -23.73 -7.63
C ALA A 241 7.66 -23.24 -8.10
N ALA A 242 7.78 -22.79 -9.36
CA ALA A 242 9.00 -22.18 -9.86
C ALA A 242 9.25 -20.75 -9.36
N VAL A 243 8.24 -20.09 -8.78
CA VAL A 243 8.34 -18.72 -8.26
C VAL A 243 8.70 -18.78 -6.78
N GLN A 244 9.91 -18.34 -6.43
CA GLN A 244 10.44 -18.32 -5.06
C GLN A 244 10.54 -16.90 -4.50
N ALA A 245 10.58 -15.89 -5.37
CA ALA A 245 10.59 -14.47 -4.97
C ALA A 245 9.58 -13.63 -5.76
N VAL A 246 9.14 -12.50 -5.17
CA VAL A 246 8.15 -11.59 -5.78
C VAL A 246 8.60 -11.10 -7.17
N LEU A 247 9.89 -10.79 -7.33
CA LEU A 247 10.45 -10.33 -8.61
C LEU A 247 10.54 -11.45 -9.68
N GLU A 248 10.28 -12.71 -9.35
CA GLU A 248 10.22 -13.79 -10.34
C GLU A 248 8.82 -13.95 -10.93
N LEU A 249 7.79 -13.38 -10.30
CA LEU A 249 6.40 -13.45 -10.76
C LEU A 249 6.22 -12.68 -12.08
N THR A 250 5.64 -13.32 -13.10
CA THR A 250 5.44 -12.79 -14.46
C THR A 250 4.09 -13.21 -15.01
N ASP A 251 3.67 -12.57 -16.09
CA ASP A 251 2.45 -12.95 -16.81
C ASP A 251 2.48 -14.42 -17.27
N ALA A 252 3.66 -14.90 -17.67
CA ALA A 252 3.84 -16.25 -18.20
C ALA A 252 3.68 -17.33 -17.13
N ASN A 253 4.17 -17.09 -15.90
CA ASN A 253 4.01 -18.05 -14.81
C ASN A 253 2.63 -17.95 -14.11
N CYS A 254 1.85 -16.93 -14.47
CA CYS A 254 0.46 -16.75 -14.09
C CYS A 254 -0.57 -17.16 -15.14
N ALA A 255 -0.14 -17.49 -16.36
CA ALA A 255 -1.02 -18.12 -17.31
C ALA A 255 -1.40 -19.52 -16.79
N PRO A 256 -2.70 -19.88 -16.71
CA PRO A 256 -3.05 -21.27 -16.45
C PRO A 256 -2.36 -22.14 -17.51
N PRO A 257 -1.86 -23.34 -17.16
CA PRO A 257 -1.30 -24.25 -18.16
C PRO A 257 -2.35 -24.39 -19.25
N ASN A 258 -1.97 -24.06 -20.50
CA ASN A 258 -2.86 -24.01 -21.67
C ASN A 258 -3.88 -25.15 -21.57
N ARG A 259 -5.10 -24.85 -21.10
CA ARG A 259 -6.19 -25.80 -21.24
C ARG A 259 -6.49 -25.74 -22.72
N ASN A 260 -5.97 -26.73 -23.46
CA ASN A 260 -6.37 -26.97 -24.83
C ASN A 260 -7.89 -27.12 -24.82
N LEU A 261 -8.59 -26.01 -25.09
CA LEU A 261 -10.03 -25.97 -25.26
C LEU A 261 -10.31 -26.64 -26.61
N THR A 262 -10.50 -27.96 -26.59
CA THR A 262 -11.08 -28.67 -27.71
C THR A 262 -12.55 -28.30 -27.79
N VAL A 263 -12.89 -27.41 -28.72
CA VAL A 263 -14.27 -27.09 -29.07
C VAL A 263 -14.79 -28.22 -29.95
N GLU A 264 -15.66 -29.07 -29.40
CA GLU A 264 -16.34 -30.10 -30.18
C GLU A 264 -17.57 -29.50 -30.85
N VAL A 265 -17.55 -29.41 -32.18
CA VAL A 265 -18.69 -28.93 -32.97
C VAL A 265 -19.63 -30.09 -33.25
N VAL A 266 -20.75 -30.15 -32.52
CA VAL A 266 -21.80 -31.16 -32.73
C VAL A 266 -22.92 -30.58 -33.58
N ALA A 267 -23.11 -31.12 -34.79
CA ALA A 267 -24.24 -30.77 -35.66
C ALA A 267 -25.55 -31.30 -35.06
N LYS A 268 -26.50 -30.41 -34.72
CA LYS A 268 -27.86 -30.79 -34.31
C LYS A 268 -28.81 -30.59 -35.48
N THR A 269 -29.46 -31.68 -35.90
CA THR A 269 -30.30 -31.74 -37.12
C THR A 269 -31.71 -31.17 -36.95
N ASN A 270 -32.16 -30.84 -35.74
CA ASN A 270 -33.53 -30.36 -35.44
C ASN A 270 -33.55 -29.03 -34.65
N ASN A 271 -32.94 -27.97 -35.17
CA ASN A 271 -33.10 -26.63 -34.59
C ASN A 271 -34.24 -25.88 -35.26
N THR A 272 -35.12 -25.27 -34.48
CA THR A 272 -36.14 -24.37 -35.03
C THR A 272 -35.52 -23.03 -35.44
N PHE A 273 -36.15 -22.31 -36.39
CA PHE A 273 -35.67 -21.01 -36.87
C PHE A 273 -35.46 -19.98 -35.74
N GLN A 274 -36.33 -19.98 -34.73
CA GLN A 274 -36.17 -19.14 -33.54
C GLN A 274 -34.94 -19.50 -32.70
N GLN A 275 -34.62 -20.80 -32.56
CA GLN A 275 -33.40 -21.23 -31.88
C GLN A 275 -32.17 -20.81 -32.66
N TYR A 276 -32.17 -20.92 -33.98
CA TYR A 276 -31.06 -20.44 -34.82
C TYR A 276 -30.77 -18.94 -34.60
N ILE A 277 -31.78 -18.08 -34.69
CA ILE A 277 -31.62 -16.62 -34.49
C ILE A 277 -31.11 -16.31 -33.09
N ARG A 278 -31.69 -16.92 -32.05
CA ARG A 278 -31.27 -16.73 -30.66
C ARG A 278 -29.78 -16.99 -30.48
N ASN A 279 -29.30 -18.05 -31.12
CA ASN A 279 -27.96 -18.53 -30.87
C ASN A 279 -26.91 -17.83 -31.75
N VAL A 280 -27.29 -17.32 -32.92
CA VAL A 280 -26.48 -16.33 -33.66
C VAL A 280 -26.35 -15.04 -32.87
N ALA A 281 -27.44 -14.54 -32.25
CA ALA A 281 -27.40 -13.35 -31.42
C ALA A 281 -26.48 -13.54 -30.19
N ILE A 282 -26.54 -14.71 -29.54
CA ILE A 282 -25.63 -15.07 -28.43
C ILE A 282 -24.16 -15.07 -28.89
N ALA A 283 -23.84 -15.66 -30.05
CA ALA A 283 -22.47 -15.68 -30.57
C ALA A 283 -21.93 -14.27 -30.86
N ILE A 284 -22.77 -13.37 -31.38
CA ILE A 284 -22.42 -11.96 -31.60
C ILE A 284 -22.15 -11.27 -30.27
N VAL A 285 -23.01 -11.45 -29.26
CA VAL A 285 -22.82 -10.84 -27.92
C VAL A 285 -21.51 -11.30 -27.27
N PHE A 286 -21.14 -12.58 -27.39
CA PHE A 286 -19.87 -13.09 -26.86
C PHE A 286 -18.64 -12.53 -27.59
N SER A 287 -18.75 -12.22 -28.88
CA SER A 287 -17.66 -11.58 -29.63
C SER A 287 -17.41 -10.11 -29.25
N PHE A 288 -18.41 -9.44 -28.67
CA PHE A 288 -18.29 -8.07 -28.19
C PHE A 288 -17.89 -7.96 -26.70
N LEU A 289 -18.17 -8.98 -25.88
CA LEU A 289 -17.87 -8.97 -24.44
C LEU A 289 -16.53 -9.61 -24.06
N GLY A 290 -15.98 -10.50 -24.90
CA GLY A 290 -14.68 -11.14 -24.66
C GLY A 290 -13.57 -10.52 -25.50
N ARG A 291 -12.43 -10.18 -24.90
CA ARG A 291 -11.17 -9.84 -25.59
C ARG A 291 -10.60 -11.03 -26.38
N CYS A 292 -11.32 -11.56 -27.35
CA CYS A 292 -10.80 -12.46 -28.38
C CYS A 292 -10.79 -11.71 -29.70
N CYS A 293 -9.61 -11.46 -30.28
CA CYS A 293 -9.51 -10.91 -31.62
C CYS A 293 -10.05 -11.94 -32.64
N ALA A 294 -11.23 -11.68 -33.22
CA ALA A 294 -11.67 -12.38 -34.42
C ALA A 294 -11.18 -11.57 -35.64
N LYS A 295 -10.17 -12.06 -36.37
CA LYS A 295 -9.75 -11.48 -37.66
C LYS A 295 -10.49 -12.16 -38.81
N PHE A 296 -11.29 -11.41 -39.56
CA PHE A 296 -11.82 -11.84 -40.86
C PHE A 296 -10.76 -11.60 -41.95
N LEU A 297 -10.37 -12.65 -42.69
CA LEU A 297 -9.43 -12.55 -43.82
C LEU A 297 -10.15 -12.79 -45.16
N PRO A 298 -9.89 -11.98 -46.20
CA PRO A 298 -10.43 -12.21 -47.54
C PRO A 298 -9.72 -13.39 -48.25
N PRO A 299 -10.39 -14.06 -49.20
CA PRO A 299 -10.03 -15.39 -49.70
C PRO A 299 -8.67 -15.51 -50.41
N ALA A 300 -8.08 -14.41 -50.89
CA ALA A 300 -6.87 -14.46 -51.71
C ALA A 300 -5.53 -14.61 -50.94
N LYS A 301 -5.54 -14.69 -49.60
CA LYS A 301 -4.30 -14.74 -48.77
C LYS A 301 -4.04 -16.06 -48.04
N LEU A 302 -4.81 -17.11 -48.32
CA LEU A 302 -4.71 -18.40 -47.61
C LEU A 302 -3.58 -19.33 -48.06
N LEU A 303 -2.92 -19.05 -49.19
CA LEU A 303 -1.84 -19.90 -49.72
C LEU A 303 -0.43 -19.61 -49.18
N SER A 304 -0.25 -18.72 -48.20
CA SER A 304 1.10 -18.39 -47.68
C SER A 304 1.30 -18.48 -46.17
N LEU A 305 0.36 -19.04 -45.39
CA LEU A 305 0.55 -19.25 -43.95
C LEU A 305 1.14 -20.63 -43.66
N SER A 306 2.34 -20.87 -44.18
CA SER A 306 3.26 -21.87 -43.63
C SER A 306 3.99 -21.23 -42.45
N SER A 307 3.91 -21.86 -41.28
CA SER A 307 4.81 -21.70 -40.15
C SER A 307 5.06 -20.25 -39.68
N LYS A 308 4.19 -19.70 -38.82
CA LYS A 308 4.58 -18.73 -37.79
C LYS A 308 3.50 -18.65 -36.71
N SER A 309 3.93 -18.88 -35.48
CA SER A 309 3.18 -18.77 -34.24
C SER A 309 2.33 -17.49 -34.18
N LEU A 310 1.02 -17.64 -33.95
CA LEU A 310 0.11 -16.54 -33.62
C LEU A 310 -0.54 -16.87 -32.27
N PRO A 311 -0.39 -16.02 -31.24
CA PRO A 311 -1.14 -16.15 -30.01
C PRO A 311 -2.57 -15.63 -30.18
N ASP A 312 -3.51 -16.31 -29.54
CA ASP A 312 -4.85 -15.83 -29.19
C ASP A 312 -5.77 -15.31 -30.32
N CYS A 313 -6.06 -16.14 -31.34
CA CYS A 313 -7.19 -15.93 -32.24
C CYS A 313 -7.89 -17.24 -32.62
N LEU A 314 -9.22 -17.31 -32.40
CA LEU A 314 -10.08 -18.32 -33.02
C LEU A 314 -10.23 -17.98 -34.51
N ILE A 315 -9.79 -18.87 -35.41
CA ILE A 315 -9.97 -18.70 -36.86
C ILE A 315 -11.33 -19.28 -37.24
N LEU A 316 -12.27 -18.43 -37.67
CA LEU A 316 -13.57 -18.86 -38.23
C LEU A 316 -13.54 -18.68 -39.75
N THR A 317 -13.62 -19.77 -40.51
CA THR A 317 -13.67 -19.76 -41.97
C THR A 317 -15.10 -19.55 -42.48
N PRO A 318 -15.34 -18.67 -43.48
CA PRO A 318 -16.66 -18.51 -44.07
C PRO A 318 -16.85 -19.49 -45.23
N THR A 319 -17.40 -20.67 -44.97
CA THR A 319 -18.12 -21.42 -46.01
C THR A 319 -19.60 -21.11 -45.86
N LEU A 320 -20.09 -20.07 -46.57
CA LEU A 320 -21.52 -19.84 -46.78
C LEU A 320 -21.76 -18.71 -47.81
N ILE A 321 -21.55 -18.94 -49.11
CA ILE A 321 -22.37 -18.28 -50.14
C ILE A 321 -22.51 -19.24 -51.34
N LEU A 322 -23.60 -20.01 -51.34
CA LEU A 322 -24.52 -20.27 -52.47
C LEU A 322 -25.31 -21.57 -52.21
N THR A 323 -26.64 -21.43 -52.13
CA THR A 323 -27.71 -22.46 -52.10
C THR A 323 -28.07 -23.09 -50.73
N PRO A 324 -29.36 -23.46 -50.51
CA PRO A 324 -30.00 -23.43 -49.18
C PRO A 324 -29.96 -24.79 -48.47
N LEU A 325 -29.33 -24.87 -47.28
CA LEU A 325 -29.46 -25.95 -46.25
C LEU A 325 -28.61 -25.56 -45.01
N PRO A 326 -28.76 -26.18 -43.81
CA PRO A 326 -29.20 -25.46 -42.62
C PRO A 326 -28.19 -25.44 -41.44
N HIS A 327 -28.38 -24.45 -40.55
CA HIS A 327 -28.02 -24.35 -39.13
C HIS A 327 -26.53 -24.42 -38.69
N LEU A 328 -26.08 -23.37 -38.00
CA LEU A 328 -24.84 -23.31 -37.22
C LEU A 328 -25.10 -22.68 -35.87
N LEU A 329 -24.61 -23.30 -34.80
CA LEU A 329 -25.03 -22.97 -33.44
C LEU A 329 -24.03 -23.47 -32.39
N LEU A 330 -23.34 -22.54 -31.71
CA LEU A 330 -22.38 -22.80 -30.64
C LEU A 330 -23.08 -23.18 -29.32
N ASN A 331 -22.69 -24.30 -28.72
CA ASN A 331 -23.01 -24.63 -27.33
C ASN A 331 -21.73 -24.52 -26.49
N LEU A 332 -21.71 -23.62 -25.50
CA LEU A 332 -20.69 -23.58 -24.45
C LEU A 332 -21.27 -24.25 -23.18
N PRO A 333 -20.48 -25.05 -22.43
CA PRO A 333 -20.91 -25.59 -21.16
C PRO A 333 -21.10 -24.46 -20.14
N ILE A 334 -22.20 -24.53 -19.40
CA ILE A 334 -22.55 -23.63 -18.31
C ILE A 334 -21.48 -23.73 -17.23
N LEU A 335 -20.68 -22.67 -17.05
CA LEU A 335 -19.94 -22.46 -15.81
C LEU A 335 -20.99 -22.15 -14.73
N ARG A 336 -21.29 -23.12 -13.87
CA ARG A 336 -21.97 -22.84 -12.59
C ARG A 336 -20.98 -22.06 -11.72
N GLY A 337 -21.47 -20.94 -11.20
CA GLY A 337 -20.71 -19.96 -10.43
C GLY A 337 -20.48 -20.33 -8.98
#